data_AF-A0A1Z9SWJ1-F1
#
_entry.id   AF-A0A1Z9SWJ1-F1
#
_cell.length_a   1.000
_cell.length_b   1.000
_cell.length_c   1.000
_cell.angle_alpha   90.00
_cell.angle_beta   90.00
_cell.angle_gamma   90.00
#
_symmetry.space_group_name_H-M   'P 1'
#
loop_
_entity.id
_entity.type
_entity.pdbx_description
1 polymer ?
#
loop_
_entity_poly.entity_id
_entity_poly.type
_entity_poly.pdbx_seq_one_letter_code
_entity_poly.pdbx_strand_id
1 'polypeptide(L)'
;MDEYTTSSEVKTPLPEKKISSKQLEMLLGVLGDKITEEDKSNLISKGVIVSRTRNSTRRGWMLENGNKVFPSLSFKGLSGETSTEEMETFRSKYYELLEQEVPVLQN
;
A
#
# COMPACT_ATOMS: atom_id res chain seq x y z
N MET A 1 -5.12 -20.76 42.01
CA MET A 1 -4.03 -20.00 41.38
C MET A 1 -3.99 -20.48 39.95
N ASP A 2 -4.53 -19.68 39.06
CA ASP A 2 -4.83 -20.07 37.68
C ASP A 2 -3.57 -20.04 36.81
N GLU A 3 -3.36 -21.13 36.07
CA GLU A 3 -2.31 -21.27 35.06
C GLU A 3 -2.72 -20.52 33.79
N TYR A 4 -2.02 -19.43 33.48
CA TYR A 4 -2.15 -18.74 32.21
C TYR A 4 -1.38 -19.51 31.13
N THR A 5 -2.07 -20.39 30.40
CA THR A 5 -1.55 -20.97 29.15
C THR A 5 -1.47 -19.86 28.10
N THR A 6 -0.30 -19.24 27.96
CA THR A 6 -0.04 -18.28 26.88
C THR A 6 0.15 -19.07 25.59
N SER A 7 -0.90 -19.14 24.77
CA SER A 7 -0.80 -19.66 23.40
C SER A 7 0.14 -18.76 22.61
N SER A 8 1.35 -19.23 22.37
CA SER A 8 2.30 -18.53 21.52
C SER A 8 1.80 -18.66 20.08
N GLU A 9 1.19 -17.59 19.57
CA GLU A 9 0.79 -17.49 18.18
C GLU A 9 1.99 -17.80 17.26
N VAL A 10 1.79 -18.80 16.40
CA VAL A 10 2.76 -19.20 15.38
C VAL A 10 2.96 -18.03 14.43
N LYS A 11 4.05 -17.26 14.61
CA LYS A 11 4.45 -16.21 13.68
C LYS A 11 4.77 -16.86 12.33
N THR A 12 3.86 -16.70 11.38
CA THR A 12 4.07 -17.15 9.99
C THR A 12 5.26 -16.37 9.44
N PRO A 13 6.26 -17.03 8.82
CA PRO A 13 7.42 -16.34 8.28
C PRO A 13 6.96 -15.35 7.20
N LEU A 14 7.24 -14.07 7.43
CA LEU A 14 7.04 -13.03 6.43
C LEU A 14 7.98 -13.30 5.24
N PRO A 15 7.51 -13.17 3.99
CA PRO A 15 8.35 -13.42 2.82
C PRO A 15 9.55 -12.46 2.81
N GLU A 16 10.76 -13.01 2.67
CA GLU A 16 12.03 -12.27 2.72
C GLU A 16 12.12 -11.15 1.68
N LYS A 17 11.38 -11.27 0.55
CA LYS A 17 11.32 -10.26 -0.50
C LYS A 17 9.91 -10.17 -1.09
N LYS A 18 9.35 -8.97 -1.09
CA LYS A 18 8.05 -8.68 -1.73
C LYS A 18 8.20 -8.73 -3.25
N ILE A 19 7.22 -9.28 -3.95
CA ILE A 19 7.15 -9.27 -5.41
C ILE A 19 6.90 -7.84 -5.89
N SER A 20 7.80 -7.30 -6.71
CA SER A 20 7.65 -5.96 -7.29
C SER A 20 6.49 -5.91 -8.30
N SER A 21 5.93 -4.72 -8.54
CA SER A 21 4.80 -4.54 -9.47
C SER A 21 5.09 -5.10 -10.87
N LYS A 22 6.33 -4.96 -11.37
CA LYS A 22 6.74 -5.51 -12.67
C LYS A 22 6.76 -7.04 -12.69
N GLN A 23 7.20 -7.67 -11.61
CA GLN A 23 7.18 -9.14 -11.49
C GLN A 23 5.75 -9.66 -11.36
N LEU A 24 4.87 -8.90 -10.69
CA LEU A 24 3.45 -9.22 -10.62
C LEU A 24 2.79 -9.15 -12.01
N GLU A 25 3.04 -8.09 -12.78
CA GLU A 25 2.52 -7.97 -14.15
C GLU A 25 2.98 -9.13 -15.04
N MET A 26 4.25 -9.54 -14.93
CA MET A 26 4.75 -10.72 -15.65
C MET A 26 4.04 -12.01 -15.21
N LEU A 27 3.82 -12.19 -13.91
CA LEU A 27 3.08 -13.34 -13.36
C LEU A 27 1.62 -13.35 -13.81
N LEU A 28 0.94 -12.21 -13.81
CA LEU A 28 -0.43 -12.06 -14.29
C LEU A 28 -0.53 -12.20 -15.81
N GLY A 29 0.50 -11.84 -16.57
CA GLY A 29 0.56 -12.14 -18.00
C GLY A 29 0.60 -13.64 -18.31
N VAL A 30 1.04 -14.47 -17.37
CA VAL A 30 1.14 -15.94 -17.51
C VAL A 30 -0.02 -16.67 -16.80
N LEU A 31 -0.51 -16.13 -15.68
CA LEU A 31 -1.48 -16.76 -14.78
C LEU A 31 -2.79 -15.99 -14.66
N GLY A 32 -2.99 -14.92 -15.42
CA GLY A 32 -4.02 -13.89 -15.20
C GLY A 32 -5.44 -14.43 -15.08
N ASP A 33 -5.77 -15.48 -15.82
CA ASP A 33 -7.11 -16.09 -15.78
C ASP A 33 -7.35 -16.95 -14.51
N LYS A 34 -6.30 -17.24 -13.74
CA LYS A 34 -6.35 -18.09 -12.54
C LYS A 34 -6.20 -17.31 -11.22
N ILE A 35 -5.87 -16.02 -11.28
CA ILE A 35 -5.67 -15.18 -10.11
C ILE A 35 -6.80 -14.15 -10.07
N THR A 36 -7.76 -14.37 -9.18
CA THR A 36 -8.89 -13.46 -8.98
C THR A 36 -8.44 -12.16 -8.31
N GLU A 37 -9.27 -11.12 -8.35
CA GLU A 37 -9.02 -9.89 -7.58
C GLU A 37 -8.99 -10.15 -6.06
N GLU A 38 -9.74 -11.14 -5.60
CA GLU A 38 -9.73 -11.58 -4.21
C GLU A 38 -8.40 -12.23 -3.81
N ASP A 39 -7.82 -13.05 -4.70
CA ASP A 39 -6.48 -13.63 -4.49
C ASP A 39 -5.39 -12.54 -4.44
N LYS A 40 -5.50 -11.51 -5.29
CA LYS A 40 -4.59 -10.36 -5.26
C LYS A 40 -4.69 -9.62 -3.92
N SER A 41 -5.91 -9.35 -3.45
CA SER A 41 -6.15 -8.71 -2.15
C SER A 41 -5.55 -9.53 -1.00
N ASN A 42 -5.73 -10.85 -1.02
CA ASN A 42 -5.18 -11.78 -0.05
C ASN A 42 -3.63 -11.85 -0.08
N LEU A 43 -3.01 -11.75 -1.25
CA LEU A 43 -1.56 -11.74 -1.38
C LEU A 43 -0.93 -10.39 -0.99
N ILE A 44 -1.67 -9.30 -1.15
CA ILE A 44 -1.31 -7.97 -0.66
C ILE A 44 -1.39 -7.93 0.88
N SER A 45 -2.48 -8.44 1.48
CA SER A 45 -2.65 -8.47 2.94
C SER A 45 -1.61 -9.35 3.63
N LYS A 46 -1.22 -10.47 3.02
CA LYS A 46 -0.11 -11.34 3.46
C LYS A 46 1.29 -10.72 3.23
N GLY A 47 1.36 -9.52 2.65
CA GLY A 47 2.62 -8.82 2.40
C GLY A 47 3.52 -9.47 1.34
N VAL A 48 3.00 -10.42 0.57
CA VAL A 48 3.72 -11.15 -0.50
C VAL A 48 3.90 -10.26 -1.72
N ILE A 49 2.87 -9.47 -2.04
CA ILE A 49 2.85 -8.54 -3.16
C ILE A 49 2.94 -7.10 -2.64
N VAL A 50 3.71 -6.24 -3.33
CA VAL A 50 3.67 -4.80 -3.08
C VAL A 50 2.26 -4.29 -3.39
N SER A 51 1.54 -3.78 -2.39
CA SER A 51 0.14 -3.30 -2.46
C SER A 51 -0.16 -2.22 -3.51
N ARG A 52 0.87 -1.77 -4.24
CA ARG A 52 0.79 -0.67 -5.17
C ARG A 52 1.12 -1.21 -6.55
N THR A 53 0.12 -1.75 -7.23
CA THR A 53 -0.06 -1.39 -8.64
C THR A 53 -0.02 0.12 -8.65
N ARG A 54 1.13 0.72 -9.00
CA ARG A 54 1.24 2.17 -9.10
C ARG A 54 0.34 2.53 -10.28
N ASN A 55 -0.93 2.84 -10.01
CA ASN A 55 -1.70 3.59 -10.98
C ASN A 55 -0.84 4.79 -11.33
N SER A 56 -0.45 4.88 -12.61
CA SER A 56 0.31 5.98 -13.18
C SER A 56 -0.58 7.24 -13.26
N THR A 57 -1.25 7.55 -12.16
CA THR A 57 -2.24 8.60 -11.98
C THR A 57 -1.74 9.51 -10.88
N ARG A 58 -0.56 10.09 -11.06
CA ARG A 58 0.00 11.03 -10.09
C ARG A 58 -0.93 12.24 -10.02
N ARG A 59 -1.69 12.34 -8.94
CA ARG A 59 -2.63 13.44 -8.70
C ARG A 59 -1.89 14.63 -8.13
N GLY A 60 -2.19 15.82 -8.62
CA GLY A 60 -1.54 17.05 -8.17
C GLY A 60 -2.10 18.29 -8.83
N TRP A 61 -1.47 19.43 -8.57
CA TRP A 61 -1.84 20.72 -9.16
C TRP A 61 -0.73 21.22 -10.08
N MET A 62 -1.15 21.89 -11.15
CA MET A 62 -0.27 22.73 -11.96
C MET A 62 -0.28 24.14 -11.35
N LEU A 63 0.89 24.63 -10.96
CA LEU A 63 1.06 26.01 -10.52
C LEU A 63 1.09 26.97 -11.72
N GLU A 64 0.85 28.26 -11.48
CA GLU A 64 0.85 29.30 -12.52
C GLU A 64 2.19 29.42 -13.26
N ASN A 65 3.30 29.07 -12.60
CA ASN A 65 4.64 29.01 -13.20
C ASN A 65 4.92 27.73 -14.00
N GLY A 66 3.92 26.86 -14.21
CA GLY A 66 4.05 25.59 -14.91
C GLY A 66 4.65 24.45 -14.10
N ASN A 67 4.95 24.66 -12.81
CA ASN A 67 5.47 23.59 -11.95
C ASN A 67 4.35 22.67 -11.45
N LYS A 68 4.64 21.37 -11.37
CA LYS A 68 3.72 20.36 -10.85
C LYS A 68 3.98 20.13 -9.35
N VAL A 69 2.93 20.18 -8.53
CA VAL A 69 3.00 19.86 -7.09
C VAL A 69 2.20 18.61 -6.80
N PHE A 70 2.84 17.63 -6.18
CA PHE A 70 2.23 16.36 -5.80
C PHE A 70 2.09 16.29 -4.28
N PRO A 71 0.87 16.22 -3.74
CA PRO A 71 0.65 16.05 -2.31
C PRO A 71 1.12 14.67 -1.85
N SER A 72 1.69 14.60 -0.65
CA SER A 72 2.10 13.34 0.00
C SER A 72 1.94 13.43 1.51
N LEU A 73 1.42 12.37 2.13
CA LEU A 73 1.32 12.27 3.58
C LEU A 73 2.31 11.24 4.13
N SER A 74 3.13 11.68 5.10
CA SER A 74 4.07 10.83 5.84
C SER A 74 4.02 11.16 7.32
N PHE A 75 4.01 10.15 8.19
CA PHE A 75 4.16 10.35 9.63
C PHE A 75 5.65 10.33 9.98
N LYS A 76 6.13 11.37 10.66
CA LYS A 76 7.51 11.45 11.15
C LYS A 76 7.46 11.56 12.67
N GLY A 77 7.83 10.49 13.35
CA GLY A 77 8.06 10.48 14.80
C GLY A 77 9.53 10.76 15.11
N LEU A 78 9.80 11.41 16.24
CA LEU A 78 11.16 11.60 16.76
C LEU A 78 11.73 10.32 17.39
N SER A 79 10.86 9.35 17.71
CA SER A 79 11.17 8.09 18.40
C SER A 79 11.60 6.94 17.48
N GLY A 80 11.53 7.12 16.15
CA GLY A 80 11.76 6.04 15.19
C GLY A 80 10.65 4.97 15.17
N GLU A 81 9.56 5.19 15.90
CA GLU A 81 8.41 4.31 15.95
C GLU A 81 7.68 4.28 14.60
N THR A 82 7.12 3.12 14.27
CA THR A 82 6.29 2.93 13.08
C THR A 82 4.91 3.57 13.27
N SER A 83 4.25 3.88 12.16
CA SER A 83 2.87 4.39 12.20
C SER A 83 1.90 3.40 12.83
N THR A 84 0.96 3.92 13.61
CA THR A 84 -0.12 3.13 14.21
C THR A 84 -1.20 2.79 13.19
N GLU A 85 -2.09 1.85 13.52
CA GLU A 85 -3.23 1.50 12.66
C GLU A 85 -4.19 2.67 12.42
N GLU A 86 -4.42 3.51 13.43
CA GLU A 86 -5.21 4.73 13.30
C GLU A 86 -4.57 5.70 12.29
N MET A 87 -3.24 5.85 12.33
CA MET A 87 -2.48 6.67 11.39
C MET A 87 -2.56 6.12 9.96
N GLU A 88 -2.46 4.80 9.79
CA GLU A 88 -2.64 4.16 8.48
C GLU A 88 -4.06 4.35 7.94
N THR A 89 -5.08 4.23 8.80
CA THR A 89 -6.49 4.49 8.44
C THR A 89 -6.68 5.93 7.97
N PHE A 90 -6.10 6.90 8.68
CA PHE A 90 -6.13 8.30 8.26
C PHE A 90 -5.42 8.50 6.91
N ARG A 91 -4.28 7.83 6.71
CA ARG A 91 -3.55 7.90 5.44
C ARG A 91 -4.40 7.40 4.27
N SER A 92 -5.16 6.32 4.44
CA SER A 92 -6.08 5.84 3.41
C SER A 92 -7.12 6.90 3.05
N LYS A 93 -7.79 7.49 4.05
CA LYS A 93 -8.77 8.57 3.84
C LYS A 93 -8.18 9.77 3.10
N TYR A 94 -6.96 10.15 3.44
CA TYR A 94 -6.25 11.22 2.74
C TYR A 94 -6.09 10.93 1.25
N TYR A 95 -5.69 9.71 0.87
CA TYR A 95 -5.53 9.35 -0.54
C TYR A 95 -6.87 9.18 -1.27
N GLU A 96 -7.93 8.73 -0.59
CA GLU A 96 -9.29 8.73 -1.13
C GLU A 96 -9.79 10.14 -1.43
N LEU A 97 -9.54 11.10 -0.54
CA LEU A 97 -9.89 12.50 -0.77
C LEU A 97 -9.13 13.08 -1.96
N LEU A 98 -7.83 12.79 -2.07
CA LEU A 98 -7.04 13.17 -3.25
C LEU A 98 -7.62 12.59 -4.53
N GLU A 99 -8.15 11.37 -4.48
CA GLU A 99 -8.79 10.74 -5.63
C GLU A 99 -10.08 11.44 -6.07
N GLN A 100 -10.86 11.94 -5.12
CA GLN A 100 -12.11 12.64 -5.38
C GLN A 100 -11.89 14.08 -5.86
N GLU A 101 -10.91 14.78 -5.29
CA GLU A 101 -10.79 16.23 -5.46
C GLU A 101 -9.63 16.67 -6.37
N VAL A 102 -8.62 15.82 -6.58
CA VAL A 102 -7.38 16.24 -7.24
C VAL A 102 -7.24 15.57 -8.60
N PRO A 103 -7.04 16.36 -9.68
CA PRO A 103 -6.92 15.81 -11.02
C PRO A 103 -5.64 14.99 -11.19
N VAL A 104 -5.69 14.06 -12.12
CA VAL A 104 -4.51 13.32 -12.57
C VAL A 104 -3.68 14.23 -13.48
N LEU A 105 -2.41 14.43 -13.15
CA LEU A 105 -1.47 15.12 -14.03
C LEU A 105 -0.78 14.10 -14.93
N GLN A 106 -0.80 14.33 -16.23
CA GLN A 106 0.02 13.58 -17.18
C GLN A 106 1.48 14.08 -17.10
N ASN A 107 2.43 13.17 -17.28
CA ASN A 107 3.85 13.52 -17.34
C ASN A 107 4.17 14.25 -18.64
#